data_AF-G0UH89-F1
#
_entry.id   AF-G0UH89-F1
#
_cell.length_a   1.000
_cell.length_b   1.000
_cell.length_c   1.000
_cell.angle_alpha   90.00
_cell.angle_beta   90.00
_cell.angle_gamma   90.00
#
_symmetry.space_group_name_H-M   'P 1'
#
loop_
_entity.id
_entity.type
_entity.pdbx_description
1 polymer ?
#
loop_
_entity_poly.entity_id
_entity_poly.type
_entity_poly.pdbx_seq_one_letter_code
_entity_poly.pdbx_strand_id
1 'polypeptide(L)'
;MYGYQRRWLRRLMVIVMTVVAILIFVKRDVILDHLFNQFSQSTVAPKTPQKEDPQKKLATQDFTNQQVIAVNDNQPNFTTNDLKTDEGPWQKLSHRDWLGRPRQGNALLNKRRMPTTKCKALTVKTPGYHVYQFKQNNQQVYLYNRSHLIGYQLTGLNNDVRNLVTGTRAMNAIHEQDNQASMETYENQIATYLRQSSKHYVRYQVTPLYRNVERIPRGIELAGHSIGDDVIKFHVYIFNSQPGWQINYYTGTALQQNEEK
;
A
#
# COMPACT_ATOMS: atom_id res chain seq x y z
N MET A 1 20.29 -26.76 60.95
CA MET A 1 21.07 -27.32 59.82
C MET A 1 20.37 -27.23 58.43
N TYR A 2 19.32 -26.40 58.25
CA TYR A 2 18.52 -26.35 56.99
C TYR A 2 18.86 -25.20 56.01
N GLY A 3 19.72 -24.25 56.37
CA GLY A 3 20.03 -23.06 55.54
C GLY A 3 21.14 -23.25 54.51
N TYR A 4 22.07 -24.17 54.77
CA TYR A 4 23.24 -24.40 53.91
C TYR A 4 22.87 -25.18 52.63
N GLN A 5 22.05 -26.22 52.78
CA GLN A 5 21.56 -27.04 51.66
C GLN A 5 20.75 -26.22 50.64
N ARG A 6 19.95 -25.25 51.10
CA ARG A 6 19.09 -24.42 50.22
C ARG A 6 19.87 -23.42 49.36
N ARG A 7 20.99 -22.89 49.86
CA ARG A 7 21.89 -22.00 49.11
C ARG A 7 22.73 -22.76 48.09
N TRP A 8 23.17 -23.97 48.46
CA TRP A 8 23.87 -24.88 47.56
C TRP A 8 22.97 -25.33 46.39
N LEU A 9 21.72 -25.73 46.67
CA LEU A 9 20.73 -26.09 45.65
C LEU A 9 20.44 -24.94 44.66
N ARG A 10 20.33 -23.69 45.13
CA ARG A 10 20.11 -22.53 44.24
C ARG A 10 21.30 -22.25 43.34
N ARG A 11 22.53 -22.36 43.86
CA ARG A 11 23.76 -22.17 43.06
C ARG A 11 23.91 -23.29 42.02
N LEU A 12 23.62 -24.53 42.42
CA LEU A 12 23.58 -25.67 41.51
C LEU A 12 22.56 -25.44 40.38
N MET A 13 21.35 -24.98 40.72
CA MET A 13 20.29 -24.72 39.75
C MET A 13 20.65 -23.62 38.75
N VAL A 14 21.26 -22.52 39.21
CA VAL A 14 21.75 -21.45 38.32
C VAL A 14 22.84 -21.96 37.40
N ILE A 15 23.82 -22.71 37.91
CA ILE A 15 24.89 -23.29 37.08
C ILE A 15 24.31 -24.23 36.02
N VAL A 16 23.37 -25.10 36.40
CA VAL A 16 22.69 -26.00 35.46
C VAL A 16 21.95 -25.21 34.39
N MET A 17 21.20 -24.16 34.76
CA MET A 17 20.48 -23.32 33.78
C MET A 17 21.44 -22.60 32.82
N THR A 18 22.58 -22.10 33.31
CA THR A 18 23.58 -21.44 32.47
C THR A 18 24.24 -22.44 31.51
N VAL A 19 24.59 -23.64 31.98
CA VAL A 19 25.14 -24.70 31.13
C VAL A 19 24.14 -25.15 30.07
N VAL A 20 22.86 -25.31 30.43
CA VAL A 20 21.78 -25.63 29.49
C VAL A 20 21.62 -24.52 28.45
N ALA A 21 21.63 -23.24 28.85
CA ALA A 21 21.54 -22.13 27.91
C ALA A 21 22.72 -22.08 26.93
N ILE A 22 23.94 -22.35 27.41
CA ILE A 22 25.13 -22.45 26.56
C ILE A 22 25.02 -23.64 25.60
N LEU A 23 24.55 -24.80 26.07
CA LEU A 23 24.34 -25.97 25.22
C LEU A 23 23.29 -25.71 24.13
N ILE A 24 22.18 -25.04 24.47
CA ILE A 24 21.16 -24.61 23.50
C ILE A 24 21.77 -23.64 22.48
N PHE A 25 22.61 -22.70 22.92
CA PHE A 25 23.26 -21.75 22.02
C PHE A 25 24.28 -22.40 21.09
N VAL A 26 25.12 -23.31 21.60
CA VAL A 26 26.15 -24.01 20.81
C VAL A 26 25.53 -25.04 19.85
N LYS A 27 24.42 -25.68 20.25
CA LYS A 27 23.71 -26.67 19.42
C LYS A 27 22.51 -26.07 18.68
N ARG A 28 22.39 -24.74 18.62
CA ARG A 28 21.22 -24.06 18.06
C ARG A 28 20.94 -24.50 16.62
N ASP A 29 21.97 -24.69 15.81
CA ASP A 29 21.81 -25.04 14.40
C ASP A 29 21.26 -26.48 14.27
N VAL A 30 21.74 -27.41 15.09
CA VAL A 30 21.25 -28.79 15.15
C VAL A 30 19.81 -28.86 15.70
N ILE A 31 19.50 -28.06 16.72
CA ILE A 31 18.15 -27.97 17.29
C ILE A 31 17.17 -27.38 16.26
N LEU A 32 17.59 -26.32 15.56
CA LEU A 32 16.81 -25.69 14.51
C LEU A 32 16.61 -26.63 13.33
N ASP A 33 17.63 -27.34 12.88
CA ASP A 33 17.52 -28.35 11.81
C ASP A 33 16.58 -29.49 12.19
N HIS A 34 16.65 -29.97 13.43
CA HIS A 34 15.76 -31.04 13.89
C HIS A 34 14.30 -30.57 14.01
N LEU A 35 14.08 -29.32 14.46
CA LEU A 35 12.76 -28.69 14.47
C LEU A 35 12.25 -28.49 13.03
N PHE A 36 13.07 -27.93 12.14
CA PHE A 36 12.70 -27.67 10.75
C PHE A 36 12.41 -28.97 9.99
N ASN A 37 13.18 -30.03 10.21
CA ASN A 37 12.93 -31.33 9.61
C ASN A 37 11.65 -31.98 10.14
N GLN A 38 11.32 -31.80 11.43
CA GLN A 38 10.07 -32.27 12.00
C GLN A 38 8.85 -31.50 11.46
N PHE A 39 8.99 -30.19 11.19
CA PHE A 39 7.96 -29.41 10.51
C PHE A 39 7.87 -29.73 9.00
N SER A 40 9.00 -30.03 8.35
CA SER A 40 9.07 -30.38 6.92
C SER A 40 8.53 -31.79 6.62
N GLN A 41 8.36 -32.63 7.64
CA GLN A 41 7.71 -33.94 7.53
C GLN A 41 6.18 -33.90 7.70
N SER A 42 5.56 -32.73 7.74
CA SER A 42 4.11 -32.63 7.59
C SER A 42 3.75 -33.00 6.15
N THR A 43 3.09 -34.15 6.02
CA THR A 43 2.55 -34.72 4.78
C THR A 43 2.10 -33.68 3.77
N VAL A 44 2.61 -33.82 2.55
CA VAL A 44 2.25 -33.05 1.35
C VAL A 44 0.75 -32.79 1.31
N ALA A 45 0.35 -31.55 1.66
CA ALA A 45 -1.02 -31.10 1.47
C ALA A 45 -1.35 -31.23 -0.04
N PRO A 46 -2.57 -31.65 -0.40
CA PRO A 46 -2.94 -31.77 -1.81
C PRO A 46 -2.72 -30.42 -2.50
N LYS A 47 -2.01 -30.44 -3.64
CA LYS A 47 -1.83 -29.26 -4.50
C LYS A 47 -3.20 -28.82 -5.03
N THR A 48 -3.87 -27.96 -4.29
CA THR A 48 -4.91 -27.09 -4.84
C THR A 48 -4.26 -26.28 -5.96
N PRO A 49 -4.87 -26.14 -7.15
CA PRO A 49 -4.38 -25.23 -8.16
C PRO A 49 -4.26 -23.85 -7.51
N GLN A 50 -3.04 -23.35 -7.29
CA GLN A 50 -2.84 -22.00 -6.81
C GLN A 50 -3.25 -21.07 -7.94
N LYS A 51 -4.52 -20.67 -7.93
CA LYS A 51 -4.95 -19.48 -8.67
C LYS A 51 -4.18 -18.33 -8.04
N GLU A 52 -3.14 -17.86 -8.73
CA GLU A 52 -2.29 -16.79 -8.25
C GLU A 52 -3.15 -15.57 -7.94
N ASP A 53 -2.93 -14.98 -6.76
CA ASP A 53 -3.65 -13.79 -6.30
C ASP A 53 -3.43 -12.65 -7.33
N PRO A 54 -4.49 -12.14 -7.98
CA PRO A 54 -4.36 -11.10 -9.01
C PRO A 54 -3.57 -9.87 -8.54
N GLN A 55 -3.72 -9.49 -7.27
CA GLN A 55 -2.98 -8.36 -6.71
C GLN A 55 -1.49 -8.65 -6.55
N LYS A 56 -1.11 -9.91 -6.27
CA LYS A 56 0.31 -10.32 -6.28
C LYS A 56 0.90 -10.21 -7.67
N LYS A 57 0.16 -10.64 -8.70
CA LYS A 57 0.59 -10.52 -10.10
C LYS A 57 0.74 -9.06 -10.55
N LEU A 58 -0.13 -8.16 -10.08
CA LEU A 58 0.02 -6.73 -10.32
C LEU A 58 1.26 -6.17 -9.61
N ALA A 59 1.49 -6.56 -8.35
CA ALA A 59 2.66 -6.12 -7.60
C ALA A 59 3.98 -6.52 -8.27
N THR A 60 4.04 -7.64 -9.02
CA THR A 60 5.23 -8.10 -9.74
C THR A 60 5.46 -7.43 -11.08
N GLN A 61 4.54 -6.59 -11.58
CA GLN A 61 4.76 -5.84 -12.81
C GLN A 61 5.87 -4.81 -12.62
N ASP A 62 6.73 -4.66 -13.62
CA ASP A 62 7.74 -3.62 -13.66
C ASP A 62 7.29 -2.50 -14.61
N PHE A 63 7.72 -1.27 -14.30
CA PHE A 63 7.33 -0.09 -15.08
C PHE A 63 8.04 -0.08 -16.43
N THR A 64 7.27 0.00 -17.51
CA THR A 64 7.76 0.00 -18.90
C THR A 64 7.46 1.32 -19.61
N ASN A 65 7.62 2.45 -18.92
CA ASN A 65 7.27 3.80 -19.39
C ASN A 65 5.77 4.07 -19.63
N GLN A 66 4.92 3.09 -19.32
CA GLN A 66 3.47 3.25 -19.26
C GLN A 66 3.03 3.37 -17.79
N GLN A 67 2.52 4.53 -17.40
CA GLN A 67 2.15 4.84 -16.01
C GLN A 67 0.94 4.04 -15.53
N VAL A 68 0.02 3.71 -16.44
CA VAL A 68 -1.25 3.05 -16.11
C VAL A 68 -1.51 1.87 -17.03
N ILE A 69 -1.87 0.73 -16.45
CA ILE A 69 -2.37 -0.43 -17.19
C ILE A 69 -3.80 -0.74 -16.77
N ALA A 70 -4.59 -1.26 -17.71
CA ALA A 70 -5.93 -1.76 -17.42
C ALA A 70 -5.85 -3.05 -16.61
N VAL A 71 -6.77 -3.20 -15.66
CA VAL A 71 -6.96 -4.42 -14.87
C VAL A 71 -8.34 -4.96 -15.21
N ASN A 72 -8.44 -6.27 -15.44
CA ASN A 72 -9.71 -6.93 -15.75
C ASN A 72 -10.48 -6.22 -16.90
N ASP A 73 -9.80 -5.95 -18.02
CA ASP A 73 -10.35 -5.22 -19.18
C ASP A 73 -10.98 -3.87 -18.83
N ASN A 74 -10.39 -3.19 -17.84
CA ASN A 74 -10.86 -1.92 -17.28
C ASN A 74 -12.25 -2.02 -16.63
N GLN A 75 -12.68 -3.22 -16.24
CA GLN A 75 -13.95 -3.49 -15.59
C GLN A 75 -13.79 -3.67 -14.08
N PRO A 76 -14.45 -2.86 -13.25
CA PRO A 76 -14.54 -3.08 -11.81
C PRO A 76 -15.20 -4.43 -11.50
N ASN A 77 -14.77 -5.07 -10.40
CA ASN A 77 -15.32 -6.34 -9.91
C ASN A 77 -16.23 -6.16 -8.68
N PHE A 78 -16.91 -5.01 -8.57
CA PHE A 78 -17.82 -4.72 -7.46
C PHE A 78 -19.04 -5.63 -7.50
N THR A 79 -19.44 -6.12 -6.32
CA THR A 79 -20.67 -6.91 -6.17
C THR A 79 -21.91 -6.00 -6.17
N THR A 80 -23.09 -6.56 -6.39
CA THR A 80 -24.34 -5.80 -6.25
C THR A 80 -24.51 -5.18 -4.86
N ASN A 81 -23.94 -5.80 -3.81
CA ASN A 81 -23.94 -5.23 -2.47
C ASN A 81 -23.00 -4.03 -2.34
N ASP A 82 -21.85 -4.02 -3.02
CA ASP A 82 -20.94 -2.87 -3.05
C ASP A 82 -21.57 -1.63 -3.68
N LEU A 83 -22.56 -1.83 -4.56
CA LEU A 83 -23.21 -0.77 -5.34
C LEU A 83 -24.46 -0.19 -4.66
N LYS A 84 -24.83 -0.67 -3.47
CA LYS A 84 -25.98 -0.15 -2.72
C LYS A 84 -25.70 1.25 -2.15
N THR A 85 -26.75 2.06 -2.06
CA THR A 85 -26.69 3.47 -1.60
C THR A 85 -27.64 3.77 -0.43
N ASP A 86 -28.34 2.77 0.06
CA ASP A 86 -29.34 2.84 1.14
C ASP A 86 -28.75 3.36 2.47
N GLU A 87 -27.49 3.04 2.76
CA GLU A 87 -26.79 3.54 3.96
C GLU A 87 -26.15 4.93 3.77
N GLY A 88 -26.31 5.54 2.59
CA GLY A 88 -25.69 6.82 2.23
C GLY A 88 -24.17 6.72 2.05
N PRO A 89 -23.49 7.86 1.81
CA PRO A 89 -22.07 7.85 1.46
C PRO A 89 -21.18 7.53 2.67
N TRP A 90 -20.17 6.70 2.45
CA TRP A 90 -19.25 6.23 3.49
C TRP A 90 -17.82 6.14 2.97
N GLN A 91 -16.88 6.04 3.91
CA GLN A 91 -15.47 5.76 3.63
C GLN A 91 -14.91 4.84 4.71
N LYS A 92 -14.07 3.89 4.32
CA LYS A 92 -13.47 2.90 5.21
C LYS A 92 -12.02 2.69 4.81
N LEU A 93 -11.13 2.94 5.75
CA LEU A 93 -9.71 2.69 5.61
C LEU A 93 -9.35 1.43 6.41
N SER A 94 -8.63 0.52 5.77
CA SER A 94 -8.09 -0.65 6.45
C SER A 94 -7.07 -0.23 7.51
N HIS A 95 -6.91 -1.06 8.54
CA HIS A 95 -5.79 -0.92 9.47
C HIS A 95 -4.47 -1.08 8.72
N ARG A 96 -3.46 -0.31 9.15
CA ARG A 96 -2.10 -0.48 8.65
C ARG A 96 -1.61 -1.88 8.99
N ASP A 97 -0.77 -2.44 8.15
CA ASP A 97 -0.09 -3.68 8.51
C ASP A 97 0.99 -3.45 9.60
N TRP A 98 1.67 -4.54 9.98
CA TRP A 98 2.69 -4.52 11.03
C TRP A 98 3.94 -3.69 10.67
N LEU A 99 4.15 -3.37 9.38
CA LEU A 99 5.19 -2.44 8.92
C LEU A 99 4.71 -0.98 8.94
N GLY A 100 3.48 -0.73 9.39
CA GLY A 100 2.86 0.59 9.39
C GLY A 100 2.46 1.07 7.99
N ARG A 101 2.30 0.15 7.03
CA ARG A 101 1.93 0.49 5.66
C ARG A 101 0.41 0.59 5.54
N PRO A 102 -0.13 1.66 4.89
CA PRO A 102 -1.53 1.71 4.50
C PRO A 102 -1.95 0.47 3.72
N ARG A 103 -3.23 0.11 3.85
CA ARG A 103 -3.86 -0.99 3.11
C ARG A 103 -5.09 -0.43 2.39
N GLN A 104 -5.91 -1.32 1.83
CA GLN A 104 -7.06 -0.95 1.01
C GLN A 104 -7.95 0.14 1.65
N GLY A 105 -8.26 1.16 0.85
CA GLY A 105 -9.28 2.16 1.10
C GLY A 105 -10.52 1.87 0.26
N ASN A 106 -11.69 2.02 0.86
CA ASN A 106 -12.98 1.89 0.18
C ASN A 106 -13.83 3.12 0.48
N ALA A 107 -14.65 3.53 -0.48
CA ALA A 107 -15.66 4.54 -0.27
C ALA A 107 -16.86 4.35 -1.19
N LEU A 108 -18.01 4.81 -0.72
CA LEU A 108 -19.14 5.18 -1.53
C LEU A 108 -19.22 6.71 -1.52
N LEU A 109 -18.72 7.31 -2.59
CA LEU A 109 -18.52 8.75 -2.71
C LEU A 109 -19.80 9.44 -3.15
N ASN A 110 -20.04 10.63 -2.61
CA ASN A 110 -21.16 11.50 -2.97
C ASN A 110 -20.75 12.95 -2.70
N LYS A 111 -21.39 13.91 -3.40
CA LYS A 111 -21.19 15.35 -3.22
C LYS A 111 -21.23 15.80 -1.75
N ARG A 112 -22.08 15.20 -0.91
CA ARG A 112 -22.23 15.55 0.52
C ARG A 112 -20.99 15.27 1.37
N ARG A 113 -20.07 14.41 0.93
CA ARG A 113 -18.79 14.13 1.63
C ARG A 113 -17.65 15.04 1.16
N MET A 114 -17.81 15.75 0.04
CA MET A 114 -16.77 16.63 -0.49
C MET A 114 -16.54 17.82 0.48
N PRO A 115 -15.29 18.16 0.79
CA PRO A 115 -14.99 19.22 1.74
C PRO A 115 -15.29 20.60 1.12
N THR A 116 -15.74 21.53 1.96
CA THR A 116 -15.88 22.96 1.61
C THR A 116 -14.68 23.79 2.06
N THR A 117 -13.79 23.23 2.89
CA THR A 117 -12.62 23.91 3.43
C THR A 117 -11.34 23.52 2.70
N LYS A 118 -10.35 24.42 2.73
CA LYS A 118 -9.05 24.19 2.09
C LYS A 118 -8.30 23.05 2.80
N CYS A 119 -7.66 22.19 1.99
CA CYS A 119 -6.76 21.15 2.50
C CYS A 119 -5.62 21.78 3.33
N LYS A 120 -5.36 21.22 4.52
CA LYS A 120 -4.20 21.62 5.33
C LYS A 120 -2.95 20.87 4.86
N ALA A 121 -1.77 21.37 5.22
CA ALA A 121 -0.52 20.67 4.92
C ALA A 121 -0.49 19.23 5.46
N LEU A 122 0.09 18.33 4.67
CA LEU A 122 0.24 16.93 5.04
C LEU A 122 1.52 16.73 5.88
N THR A 123 1.35 16.18 7.08
CA THR A 123 2.42 16.03 8.08
C THR A 123 2.71 14.56 8.43
N VAL A 124 1.88 13.62 7.96
CA VAL A 124 2.05 12.18 8.20
C VAL A 124 3.43 11.71 7.73
N LYS A 125 4.11 10.93 8.56
CA LYS A 125 5.37 10.25 8.21
C LYS A 125 5.04 8.92 7.53
N THR A 126 4.99 8.90 6.21
CA THR A 126 4.71 7.68 5.43
C THR A 126 5.95 6.76 5.42
N PRO A 127 5.79 5.43 5.39
CA PRO A 127 6.93 4.52 5.30
C PRO A 127 7.78 4.77 4.04
N GLY A 128 9.10 4.76 4.21
CA GLY A 128 10.05 4.99 3.11
C GLY A 128 10.08 6.42 2.58
N TYR A 129 9.49 7.40 3.27
CA TYR A 129 9.53 8.79 2.79
C TYR A 129 10.94 9.38 2.89
N HIS A 130 11.43 9.91 1.76
CA HIS A 130 12.66 10.70 1.67
C HIS A 130 12.37 11.98 0.87
N VAL A 131 13.23 12.98 1.01
CA VAL A 131 13.12 14.22 0.25
C VAL A 131 14.12 14.17 -0.89
N TYR A 132 13.61 14.10 -2.11
CA TYR A 132 14.38 14.24 -3.34
C TYR A 132 13.75 15.32 -4.21
N GLN A 133 14.59 16.13 -4.83
CA GLN A 133 14.21 17.29 -5.63
C GLN A 133 14.86 17.17 -7.01
N PHE A 134 14.09 17.45 -8.07
CA PHE A 134 14.61 17.52 -9.45
C PHE A 134 13.90 18.62 -10.25
N LYS A 135 14.48 18.95 -11.41
CA LYS A 135 13.88 19.89 -12.36
C LYS A 135 12.94 19.14 -13.31
N GLN A 136 11.72 19.65 -13.43
CA GLN A 136 10.73 19.23 -14.41
C GLN A 136 10.05 20.51 -14.94
N ASN A 137 9.97 20.70 -16.26
CA ASN A 137 9.45 21.95 -16.87
C ASN A 137 10.10 23.23 -16.32
N ASN A 138 11.42 23.24 -16.13
CA ASN A 138 12.17 24.34 -15.52
C ASN A 138 11.73 24.72 -14.08
N GLN A 139 10.90 23.89 -13.43
CA GLN A 139 10.47 24.07 -12.06
C GLN A 139 11.13 23.04 -11.14
N GLN A 140 11.46 23.47 -9.92
CA GLN A 140 11.93 22.57 -8.88
C GLN A 140 10.73 21.83 -8.29
N VAL A 141 10.69 20.51 -8.46
CA VAL A 141 9.64 19.63 -7.95
C VAL A 141 10.23 18.56 -7.03
N TYR A 142 9.36 17.89 -6.27
CA TYR A 142 9.72 16.76 -5.41
C TYR A 142 9.41 15.44 -6.10
N LEU A 143 10.28 14.43 -5.93
CA LEU A 143 10.02 13.06 -6.37
C LEU A 143 8.82 12.47 -5.65
N TYR A 144 8.81 12.54 -4.32
CA TYR A 144 7.77 11.92 -3.51
C TYR A 144 6.74 12.92 -3.01
N ASN A 145 5.49 12.47 -3.00
CA ASN A 145 4.36 13.10 -2.38
C ASN A 145 3.86 12.21 -1.23
N ARG A 146 3.18 12.83 -0.27
CA ARG A 146 2.31 12.10 0.66
C ARG A 146 1.00 11.88 -0.07
N SER A 147 0.90 10.78 -0.80
CA SER A 147 -0.20 10.51 -1.71
C SER A 147 -1.39 9.93 -0.96
N HIS A 148 -2.54 10.57 -1.11
CA HIS A 148 -3.79 10.06 -0.56
C HIS A 148 -4.20 8.76 -1.26
N LEU A 149 -4.75 7.81 -0.51
CA LEU A 149 -5.47 6.69 -1.11
C LEU A 149 -6.86 7.15 -1.55
N ILE A 150 -7.57 7.89 -0.70
CA ILE A 150 -8.80 8.59 -1.05
C ILE A 150 -8.52 10.09 -0.99
N GLY A 151 -8.50 10.76 -2.15
CA GLY A 151 -8.17 12.17 -2.28
C GLY A 151 -8.99 13.09 -1.38
N TYR A 152 -8.34 14.12 -0.84
CA TYR A 152 -8.98 15.11 0.03
C TYR A 152 -10.24 15.70 -0.60
N GLN A 153 -10.21 16.02 -1.90
CA GLN A 153 -11.35 16.62 -2.58
C GLN A 153 -12.62 15.75 -2.61
N LEU A 154 -12.49 14.44 -2.38
CA LEU A 154 -13.59 13.50 -2.42
C LEU A 154 -14.27 13.31 -1.06
N THR A 155 -13.51 13.43 0.04
CA THR A 155 -13.97 13.05 1.39
C THR A 155 -13.53 13.98 2.53
N GLY A 156 -12.66 14.94 2.28
CA GLY A 156 -12.04 15.78 3.31
C GLY A 156 -10.99 15.05 4.17
N LEU A 157 -10.66 13.79 3.86
CA LEU A 157 -9.60 13.05 4.55
C LEU A 157 -8.26 13.73 4.34
N ASN A 158 -7.70 14.30 5.41
CA ASN A 158 -6.46 15.05 5.35
C ASN A 158 -5.28 14.22 5.88
N ASN A 159 -4.98 14.30 7.19
CA ASN A 159 -3.83 13.64 7.84
C ASN A 159 -4.21 12.32 8.53
N ASP A 160 -4.78 11.36 7.80
CA ASP A 160 -4.98 10.00 8.32
C ASP A 160 -3.82 9.10 7.88
N VAL A 161 -3.11 8.50 8.86
CA VAL A 161 -1.95 7.63 8.60
C VAL A 161 -2.31 6.36 7.82
N ARG A 162 -3.59 5.98 7.77
CA ARG A 162 -4.10 4.86 6.97
C ARG A 162 -4.41 5.25 5.52
N ASN A 163 -4.39 6.54 5.21
CA ASN A 163 -4.79 7.08 3.91
C ASN A 163 -3.61 7.67 3.12
N LEU A 164 -2.37 7.61 3.62
CA LEU A 164 -1.23 8.29 2.99
C LEU A 164 -0.07 7.34 2.77
N VAL A 165 0.33 7.17 1.51
CA VAL A 165 1.52 6.42 1.08
C VAL A 165 2.62 7.37 0.60
N THR A 166 3.85 6.88 0.56
CA THR A 166 4.91 7.52 -0.21
C THR A 166 4.66 7.21 -1.69
N GLY A 167 4.19 8.19 -2.45
CA GLY A 167 3.88 8.06 -3.88
C GLY A 167 4.78 8.97 -4.71
N THR A 168 5.17 8.55 -5.92
CA THR A 168 5.89 9.43 -6.85
C THR A 168 4.98 10.54 -7.34
N ARG A 169 5.57 11.65 -7.78
CA ARG A 169 4.83 12.73 -8.43
C ARG A 169 4.08 12.21 -9.66
N ALA A 170 4.72 11.38 -10.50
CA ALA A 170 4.09 10.78 -11.67
C ALA A 170 2.92 9.83 -11.34
N MET A 171 2.96 9.08 -10.23
CA MET A 171 1.79 8.30 -9.80
C MET A 171 0.65 9.22 -9.32
N ASN A 172 1.00 10.30 -8.62
CA ASN A 172 0.07 11.12 -7.88
C ASN A 172 -0.61 12.22 -8.71
N ALA A 173 0.17 13.00 -9.46
CA ALA A 173 -0.23 14.28 -10.04
C ALA A 173 -0.41 14.20 -11.57
N ILE A 174 -1.14 15.15 -12.16
CA ILE A 174 -1.32 15.22 -13.63
C ILE A 174 0.02 15.25 -14.37
N HIS A 175 0.10 14.48 -15.46
CA HIS A 175 1.24 14.50 -16.38
C HIS A 175 1.03 15.57 -17.44
N GLU A 176 1.88 16.59 -17.44
CA GLU A 176 1.80 17.70 -18.40
C GLU A 176 2.54 17.39 -19.70
N GLN A 177 3.55 16.52 -19.67
CA GLN A 177 4.49 16.32 -20.78
C GLN A 177 4.07 15.19 -21.73
N ASP A 178 3.65 14.06 -21.18
CA ASP A 178 3.34 12.85 -21.94
C ASP A 178 1.84 12.50 -21.94
N ASN A 179 1.04 13.33 -21.25
CA ASN A 179 -0.42 13.21 -21.15
C ASN A 179 -0.89 11.84 -20.62
N GLN A 180 -0.05 11.13 -19.88
CA GLN A 180 -0.43 9.89 -19.23
C GLN A 180 -1.39 10.14 -18.06
N ALA A 181 -2.24 9.16 -17.77
CA ALA A 181 -3.11 9.22 -16.60
C ALA A 181 -2.31 9.04 -15.30
N SER A 182 -2.78 9.67 -14.24
CA SER A 182 -2.32 9.47 -12.86
C SER A 182 -3.51 9.30 -11.93
N MET A 183 -3.23 9.13 -10.64
CA MET A 183 -4.28 9.06 -9.63
C MET A 183 -5.17 10.30 -9.66
N GLU A 184 -4.57 11.50 -9.75
CA GLU A 184 -5.31 12.77 -9.85
C GLU A 184 -6.23 12.82 -11.08
N THR A 185 -5.86 12.21 -12.22
CA THR A 185 -6.71 12.13 -13.42
C THR A 185 -8.06 11.47 -13.10
N TYR A 186 -8.03 10.28 -12.48
CA TYR A 186 -9.24 9.53 -12.13
C TYR A 186 -10.03 10.23 -11.02
N GLU A 187 -9.37 10.78 -10.02
CA GLU A 187 -10.03 11.51 -8.93
C GLU A 187 -10.74 12.78 -9.44
N ASN A 188 -10.15 13.49 -10.41
CA ASN A 188 -10.77 14.68 -11.01
C ASN A 188 -12.00 14.33 -11.85
N GLN A 189 -12.01 13.20 -12.57
CA GLN A 189 -13.19 12.72 -13.28
C GLN A 189 -14.33 12.41 -12.30
N ILE A 190 -14.04 11.68 -11.22
CA ILE A 190 -15.00 11.38 -10.16
C ILE A 190 -15.51 12.67 -9.51
N ALA A 191 -14.62 13.58 -9.11
CA ALA A 191 -15.00 14.82 -8.44
C ALA A 191 -15.89 15.68 -9.35
N THR A 192 -15.61 15.72 -10.65
CA THR A 192 -16.44 16.42 -11.64
C THR A 192 -17.84 15.81 -11.70
N TYR A 193 -17.93 14.49 -11.86
CA TYR A 193 -19.20 13.76 -11.86
C TYR A 193 -20.00 14.01 -10.58
N LEU A 194 -19.39 13.89 -9.40
CA LEU A 194 -20.07 14.12 -8.13
C LEU A 194 -20.57 15.56 -7.95
N ARG A 195 -19.86 16.56 -8.48
CA ARG A 195 -20.28 17.97 -8.37
C ARG A 195 -21.56 18.28 -9.16
N GLN A 196 -21.85 17.51 -10.21
CA GLN A 196 -23.01 17.74 -11.09
C GLN A 196 -24.36 17.48 -10.40
N SER A 197 -24.43 16.55 -9.44
CA SER A 197 -25.69 16.21 -8.79
C SER A 197 -25.50 15.66 -7.37
N SER A 198 -26.40 16.01 -6.46
CA SER A 198 -26.45 15.42 -5.11
C SER A 198 -26.90 13.96 -5.11
N LYS A 199 -27.47 13.48 -6.23
CA LYS A 199 -27.90 12.08 -6.42
C LYS A 199 -26.79 11.18 -6.96
N HIS A 200 -25.67 11.74 -7.43
CA HIS A 200 -24.57 10.95 -7.97
C HIS A 200 -23.80 10.23 -6.87
N TYR A 201 -23.55 8.95 -7.09
CA TYR A 201 -22.73 8.11 -6.24
C TYR A 201 -21.66 7.42 -7.06
N VAL A 202 -20.47 7.22 -6.48
CA VAL A 202 -19.39 6.43 -7.09
C VAL A 202 -18.85 5.46 -6.05
N ARG A 203 -18.92 4.16 -6.34
CA ARG A 203 -18.19 3.14 -5.60
C ARG A 203 -16.71 3.22 -5.98
N TYR A 204 -15.85 3.41 -4.99
CA TYR A 204 -14.42 3.67 -5.15
C TYR A 204 -13.60 2.74 -4.27
N GLN A 205 -12.59 2.08 -4.85
CA GLN A 205 -11.65 1.23 -4.14
C GLN A 205 -10.23 1.52 -4.60
N VAL A 206 -9.31 1.54 -3.64
CA VAL A 206 -7.88 1.77 -3.87
C VAL A 206 -7.08 0.82 -3.01
N THR A 207 -6.13 0.10 -3.61
CA THR A 207 -5.27 -0.84 -2.88
C THR A 207 -3.81 -0.55 -3.22
N PRO A 208 -2.99 -0.04 -2.27
CA PRO A 208 -1.55 0.02 -2.46
C PRO A 208 -0.96 -1.40 -2.45
N LEU A 209 -0.17 -1.73 -3.46
CA LEU A 209 0.40 -3.06 -3.67
C LEU A 209 1.91 -3.04 -3.39
N TYR A 210 2.37 -3.94 -2.53
CA TYR A 210 3.76 -4.03 -2.08
C TYR A 210 4.34 -5.41 -2.42
N ARG A 211 5.63 -5.50 -2.78
CA ARG A 211 6.32 -6.81 -2.78
C ARG A 211 6.87 -7.07 -1.39
N ASN A 212 6.51 -8.20 -0.79
CA ASN A 212 7.06 -8.66 0.49
C ASN A 212 7.02 -7.55 1.58
N VAL A 213 8.20 -7.20 2.09
CA VAL A 213 8.44 -6.24 3.19
C VAL A 213 8.82 -4.84 2.68
N GLU A 214 8.56 -4.52 1.41
CA GLU A 214 8.81 -3.18 0.86
C GLU A 214 8.02 -2.10 1.59
N ARG A 215 8.67 -0.96 1.89
CA ARG A 215 8.03 0.14 2.62
C ARG A 215 7.16 1.01 1.72
N ILE A 216 7.54 1.13 0.45
CA ILE A 216 6.83 1.91 -0.58
C ILE A 216 6.05 0.93 -1.48
N PRO A 217 4.80 1.22 -1.87
CA PRO A 217 4.08 0.36 -2.79
C PRO A 217 4.71 0.42 -4.19
N ARG A 218 4.66 -0.67 -4.95
CA ARG A 218 5.03 -0.71 -6.37
C ARG A 218 4.06 0.06 -7.26
N GLY A 219 2.83 0.23 -6.79
CA GLY A 219 1.76 0.93 -7.46
C GLY A 219 0.47 0.82 -6.65
N ILE A 220 -0.61 1.38 -7.20
CA ILE A 220 -1.95 1.28 -6.64
C ILE A 220 -2.88 0.61 -7.66
N GLU A 221 -3.65 -0.37 -7.20
CA GLU A 221 -4.83 -0.83 -7.92
C GLU A 221 -5.99 0.10 -7.57
N LEU A 222 -6.67 0.63 -8.59
CA LEU A 222 -7.71 1.64 -8.45
C LEU A 222 -8.93 1.26 -9.28
N ALA A 223 -10.10 1.25 -8.64
CA ALA A 223 -11.37 0.96 -9.30
C ALA A 223 -12.44 1.99 -8.92
N GLY A 224 -13.22 2.40 -9.91
CA GLY A 224 -14.33 3.34 -9.78
C GLY A 224 -15.53 2.93 -10.62
N HIS A 225 -16.74 3.01 -10.04
CA HIS A 225 -18.00 2.75 -10.74
C HIS A 225 -19.09 3.71 -10.26
N SER A 226 -19.64 4.55 -11.14
CA SER A 226 -20.84 5.34 -10.82
C SER A 226 -22.06 4.44 -10.64
N ILE A 227 -22.98 4.84 -9.76
CA ILE A 227 -24.19 4.06 -9.44
C ILE A 227 -25.37 4.61 -10.23
N GLY A 228 -26.05 3.73 -10.97
CA GLY A 228 -27.22 4.08 -11.78
C GLY A 228 -26.88 4.55 -13.21
N ASP A 229 -25.61 4.78 -13.50
CA ASP A 229 -25.08 5.00 -14.84
C ASP A 229 -23.64 4.44 -14.92
N ASP A 230 -23.09 4.34 -16.13
CA ASP A 230 -21.71 3.87 -16.37
C ASP A 230 -20.78 5.04 -16.78
N VAL A 231 -21.10 6.28 -16.36
CA VAL A 231 -20.29 7.48 -16.71
C VAL A 231 -18.88 7.42 -16.14
N ILE A 232 -18.74 6.91 -14.90
CA ILE A 232 -17.46 6.55 -14.30
C ILE A 232 -17.38 5.03 -14.27
N LYS A 233 -16.47 4.44 -15.03
CA LYS A 233 -16.23 2.99 -14.99
C LYS A 233 -14.79 2.68 -15.39
N PHE A 234 -13.99 2.26 -14.42
CA PHE A 234 -12.60 1.91 -14.67
C PHE A 234 -12.03 0.97 -13.61
N HIS A 235 -11.04 0.18 -14.00
CA HIS A 235 -10.24 -0.65 -13.11
C HIS A 235 -8.82 -0.70 -13.65
N VAL A 236 -7.89 -0.11 -12.91
CA VAL A 236 -6.55 0.17 -13.38
C VAL A 236 -5.49 -0.10 -12.32
N TYR A 237 -4.26 -0.28 -12.77
CA TYR A 237 -3.09 -0.28 -11.92
C TYR A 237 -2.19 0.88 -12.34
N ILE A 238 -1.89 1.77 -11.39
CA ILE A 238 -1.06 2.95 -11.59
C ILE A 238 0.28 2.67 -10.92
N PHE A 239 1.35 2.64 -11.71
CA PHE A 239 2.69 2.39 -11.20
C PHE A 239 3.13 3.50 -10.25
N ASN A 240 3.81 3.15 -9.16
CA ASN A 240 4.47 4.10 -8.26
C ASN A 240 5.90 4.37 -8.73
N SER A 241 6.04 4.71 -10.01
CA SER A 241 7.31 4.97 -10.68
C SER A 241 7.39 6.41 -11.14
N GLN A 242 8.60 6.89 -11.41
CA GLN A 242 8.87 8.22 -11.93
C GLN A 242 9.87 8.06 -13.09
N PRO A 243 9.54 8.51 -14.30
CA PRO A 243 10.51 8.53 -15.40
C PRO A 243 11.81 9.22 -15.00
N GLY A 244 12.95 8.62 -15.36
CA GLY A 244 14.29 9.11 -15.00
C GLY A 244 14.73 8.82 -13.57
N TRP A 245 14.01 7.97 -12.82
CA TRP A 245 14.37 7.61 -11.45
C TRP A 245 14.31 6.10 -11.21
N GLN A 246 15.35 5.60 -10.54
CA GLN A 246 15.37 4.26 -9.98
C GLN A 246 15.03 4.31 -8.49
N ILE A 247 13.97 3.62 -8.09
CA ILE A 247 13.48 3.60 -6.69
C ILE A 247 13.82 2.27 -6.02
N ASN A 248 14.43 2.35 -4.84
CA ASN A 248 14.50 1.22 -3.91
C ASN A 248 13.23 1.19 -3.07
N TYR A 249 12.26 0.35 -3.43
CA TYR A 249 10.97 0.25 -2.73
C TYR A 249 11.07 -0.30 -1.30
N TYR A 250 12.18 -0.97 -0.95
CA TYR A 250 12.42 -1.47 0.40
C TYR A 250 12.76 -0.34 1.37
N THR A 251 13.65 0.57 0.99
CA THR A 251 14.12 1.65 1.86
C THR A 251 13.43 3.00 1.59
N GLY A 252 12.96 3.17 0.36
CA GLY A 252 12.48 4.40 -0.23
C GLY A 252 13.55 5.31 -0.83
N THR A 253 14.83 4.93 -0.75
CA THR A 253 15.90 5.71 -1.38
C THR A 253 15.76 5.66 -2.90
N ALA A 254 16.20 6.71 -3.59
CA ALA A 254 16.11 6.78 -5.04
C ALA A 254 17.39 7.35 -5.66
N LEU A 255 17.67 6.95 -6.89
CA LEU A 255 18.75 7.48 -7.72
C LEU A 255 18.13 8.07 -8.98
N GLN A 256 18.45 9.33 -9.26
CA GLN A 256 18.11 9.93 -10.54
C GLN A 256 19.04 9.33 -11.60
N GLN A 257 18.46 8.81 -12.67
CA GLN A 257 19.20 8.29 -13.80
C GLN A 257 19.57 9.47 -14.69
N ASN A 258 20.84 9.55 -15.10
CA ASN A 258 21.25 10.51 -16.10
C ASN A 258 20.67 10.06 -17.45
N GLU A 259 20.10 10.99 -18.21
CA GLU A 259 19.81 10.74 -19.62
C GLU A 259 21.16 10.48 -20.30
N GLU A 260 21.38 9.26 -20.80
CA GLU A 260 22.42 9.05 -21.80
C GLU A 260 22.03 9.92 -23.00
N LYS A 261 22.87 10.92 -23.29
CA LYS A 261 22.75 11.81 -24.44
C LYS A 261 22.96 11.06 -25.75
#